data_AF-A0A6N7FX95-F1
#
_entry.id   AF-A0A6N7FX95-F1
#
_cell.length_a   1.000
_cell.length_b   1.000
_cell.length_c   1.000
_cell.angle_alpha   90.00
_cell.angle_beta   90.00
_cell.angle_gamma   90.00
#
_symmetry.space_group_name_H-M   'P 1'
#
loop_
_entity.id
_entity.type
_entity.pdbx_description
1 polymer ?
#
loop_
_entity_poly.entity_id
_entity_poly.type
_entity_poly.pdbx_seq_one_letter_code
_entity_poly.pdbx_strand_id
1 'polypeptide(L)'
;MVHLRGRVRCDDAGGVLAVRWITQAAGESCGEETAFTVDADPSIAPALTEFATEELPNLQGPARCVRPQIRAVESHKVANKVSTKAGRPDVWVPDSTLWLRRANAETAAVPSDGTSIASSPIVLASTEKAASEAGWPERNPTWSELLSGSGIAGTAEPSGDMAAVLALMGIDKLAWNDTERTKAMQLLTKNTFGAKDDPYRHLPDGGADPIVASFPSSEQAVFHHNESNEA
;
A
#
# COMPACT_ATOMS: atom_id res chain seq x y z
N MET A 1 0.07 24.92 24.44
CA MET A 1 -0.80 25.05 25.63
C MET A 1 -1.91 26.03 25.26
N VAL A 2 -3.12 25.53 24.95
CA VAL A 2 -4.28 26.38 24.61
C VAL A 2 -5.41 25.99 25.55
N HIS A 3 -5.92 26.98 26.28
CA HIS A 3 -7.02 26.86 27.23
C HIS A 3 -8.26 27.46 26.56
N LEU A 4 -9.33 26.68 26.39
CA LEU A 4 -10.64 27.21 25.98
C LEU A 4 -11.64 26.95 27.10
N ARG A 5 -11.99 28.01 27.83
CA ARG A 5 -13.13 28.05 28.75
C ARG A 5 -14.38 28.48 27.98
N GLY A 6 -15.34 27.55 27.81
CA GLY A 6 -16.69 27.87 27.35
C GLY A 6 -17.70 27.64 28.48
N ARG A 7 -18.42 28.71 28.88
CA ARG A 7 -19.47 28.69 29.91
C ARG A 7 -20.82 28.48 29.19
N VAL A 8 -21.54 27.40 29.51
CA VAL A 8 -22.87 27.11 28.93
C VAL A 8 -23.96 27.72 29.82
N ARG A 9 -24.87 28.51 29.23
CA ARG A 9 -26.15 28.93 29.81
C ARG A 9 -27.22 27.90 29.45
N CYS A 10 -28.10 27.59 30.40
CA CYS A 10 -29.31 26.81 30.17
C CYS A 10 -30.45 27.75 29.72
N ASP A 11 -31.14 27.40 28.65
CA ASP A 11 -32.47 27.92 28.31
C ASP A 11 -33.46 26.74 28.32
N ASP A 12 -34.61 26.97 28.94
CA ASP A 12 -35.65 25.99 29.23
C ASP A 12 -36.49 25.67 27.97
N ALA A 13 -36.24 24.53 27.34
CA ALA A 13 -37.20 23.88 26.44
C ALA A 13 -36.98 22.37 26.43
N GLY A 14 -38.05 21.62 26.70
CA GLY A 14 -38.04 20.21 27.03
C GLY A 14 -37.36 19.28 26.03
N GLY A 15 -36.39 18.51 26.54
CA GLY A 15 -35.88 17.29 25.94
C GLY A 15 -35.11 16.52 27.00
N VAL A 16 -35.57 15.33 27.38
CA VAL A 16 -34.78 14.44 28.25
C VAL A 16 -33.68 13.84 27.39
N LEU A 17 -32.55 14.53 27.29
CA LEU A 17 -31.30 13.90 26.87
C LEU A 17 -30.78 13.14 28.10
N ALA A 18 -31.06 11.84 28.16
CA ALA A 18 -30.38 10.96 29.10
C ALA A 18 -28.91 10.84 28.67
N VAL A 19 -28.08 11.79 29.10
CA VAL A 19 -26.62 11.59 29.09
C VAL A 19 -26.33 10.63 30.22
N ARG A 20 -26.26 9.34 29.91
CA ARG A 20 -25.70 8.35 30.81
C ARG A 20 -24.21 8.64 30.91
N TRP A 21 -23.83 9.41 31.92
CA TRP A 21 -22.44 9.56 32.32
C TRP A 21 -21.92 8.17 32.66
N ILE A 22 -21.06 7.60 31.80
CA ILE A 22 -20.24 6.47 32.19
C ILE A 22 -19.21 7.05 33.16
N THR A 23 -19.56 7.11 34.44
CA THR A 23 -18.60 7.25 35.52
C THR A 23 -17.90 5.90 35.70
N GLN A 24 -17.16 5.45 34.69
CA GLN A 24 -16.01 4.62 34.99
C GLN A 24 -14.93 5.60 35.40
N ALA A 25 -14.54 5.51 36.67
CA ALA A 25 -13.25 6.01 37.09
C ALA A 25 -12.23 5.62 36.02
N ALA A 26 -11.37 6.56 35.63
CA ALA A 26 -10.19 6.26 34.84
C ALA A 26 -9.32 5.28 35.66
N GLY A 27 -9.63 3.99 35.53
CA GLY A 27 -8.73 2.93 35.92
C GLY A 27 -7.57 2.96 34.94
N GLU A 28 -6.38 2.73 35.46
CA GLU A 28 -5.19 2.41 34.65
C GLU A 28 -5.39 1.14 33.80
N SER A 29 -6.48 0.41 33.99
CA SER A 29 -6.86 -0.78 33.22
C SER A 29 -7.79 -0.43 32.06
N CYS A 30 -7.47 -0.92 30.86
CA CYS A 30 -8.43 -0.99 29.76
C CYS A 30 -9.64 -1.82 30.18
N GLY A 31 -10.84 -1.37 29.80
CA GLY A 31 -12.07 -2.15 29.94
C GLY A 31 -12.14 -3.26 28.88
N GLU A 32 -13.33 -3.51 28.34
CA GLU A 32 -13.49 -4.41 27.19
C GLU A 32 -12.73 -3.84 25.98
N GLU A 33 -11.78 -4.62 25.45
CA GLU A 33 -10.97 -4.23 24.30
C GLU A 33 -11.85 -4.16 23.04
N THR A 34 -11.86 -3.01 22.38
CA THR A 34 -12.61 -2.84 21.13
C THR A 34 -11.78 -3.38 19.97
N ALA A 35 -12.15 -4.57 19.48
CA ALA A 35 -11.56 -5.15 18.28
C ALA A 35 -12.19 -4.55 17.02
N PHE A 36 -11.35 -4.23 16.04
CA PHE A 36 -11.77 -3.80 14.70
C PHE A 36 -10.80 -4.36 13.65
N THR A 37 -11.28 -4.50 12.42
CA THR A 37 -10.52 -5.05 11.30
C THR A 37 -9.74 -3.97 10.56
N VAL A 38 -8.48 -4.27 10.25
CA VAL A 38 -7.65 -3.44 9.39
C VAL A 38 -7.23 -4.29 8.20
N ASP A 39 -7.74 -3.99 7.02
CA ASP A 39 -7.20 -4.58 5.79
C ASP A 39 -6.08 -3.67 5.32
N ALA A 40 -4.86 -4.19 5.37
CA ALA A 40 -3.65 -3.50 4.96
C ALA A 40 -3.04 -4.22 3.77
N ASP A 41 -2.47 -3.45 2.84
CA ASP A 41 -1.69 -4.03 1.76
C ASP A 41 -0.54 -4.88 2.33
N PRO A 42 -0.20 -6.04 1.72
CA PRO A 42 0.91 -6.87 2.17
C PRO A 42 2.23 -6.11 2.34
N SER A 43 2.47 -5.02 1.61
CA SER A 43 3.70 -4.24 1.73
C SER A 43 3.82 -3.41 3.03
N ILE A 44 2.73 -3.23 3.79
CA ILE A 44 2.72 -2.44 5.04
C ILE A 44 2.15 -3.23 6.23
N ALA A 45 1.45 -4.34 5.97
CA ALA A 45 0.87 -5.19 7.00
C ALA A 45 1.89 -5.69 8.06
N PRO A 46 3.14 -6.06 7.72
CA PRO A 46 4.14 -6.44 8.73
C PRO A 46 4.45 -5.32 9.72
N ALA A 47 4.73 -4.11 9.23
CA ALA A 47 5.03 -2.95 10.07
C ALA A 47 3.83 -2.54 10.95
N LEU A 48 2.61 -2.64 10.42
CA LEU A 48 1.40 -2.39 11.23
C LEU A 48 1.17 -3.46 12.29
N THR A 49 1.53 -4.72 11.99
CA THR A 49 1.43 -5.83 12.94
C THR A 49 2.43 -5.63 14.08
N GLU A 50 3.69 -5.34 13.75
CA GLU A 50 4.74 -5.01 14.74
C GLU A 50 4.32 -3.83 15.63
N PHE A 51 3.86 -2.73 15.03
CA PHE A 51 3.33 -1.59 15.79
C PHE A 51 2.17 -1.98 16.71
N ALA A 52 1.22 -2.77 16.21
CA ALA A 52 0.06 -3.21 16.99
C ALA A 52 0.43 -4.12 18.17
N THR A 53 1.50 -4.91 18.03
CA THR A 53 1.94 -5.86 19.06
C THR A 53 2.93 -5.27 20.05
N GLU A 54 3.85 -4.42 19.58
CA GLU A 54 5.01 -3.97 20.35
C GLU A 54 4.86 -2.54 20.89
N GLU A 55 4.24 -1.65 20.11
CA GLU A 55 4.19 -0.22 20.44
C GLU A 55 2.83 0.21 21.00
N LEU A 56 1.74 -0.23 20.37
CA LEU A 56 0.38 0.14 20.72
C LEU A 56 0.01 -0.14 22.20
N PRO A 57 0.39 -1.28 22.81
CA PRO A 57 0.11 -1.55 24.22
C PRO A 57 0.84 -0.59 25.18
N ASN A 58 1.95 -0.01 24.74
CA ASN A 58 2.81 0.87 25.53
C ASN A 58 2.43 2.36 25.41
N LEU A 59 1.50 2.72 24.53
CA LEU A 59 1.03 4.09 24.39
C LEU A 59 0.28 4.60 25.63
N GLN A 60 0.34 5.90 25.85
CA GLN A 60 -0.41 6.56 26.92
C GLN A 60 -1.84 6.91 26.48
N GLY A 61 -2.77 6.88 27.42
CA GLY A 61 -4.16 7.27 27.17
C GLY A 61 -5.00 6.19 26.47
N PRO A 62 -6.13 6.56 25.84
CA PRO A 62 -7.13 5.59 25.34
C PRO A 62 -6.66 4.68 24.20
N ALA A 63 -5.63 5.08 23.45
CA ALA A 63 -5.13 4.32 22.30
C ALA A 63 -4.64 2.91 22.69
N ARG A 64 -4.09 2.74 23.89
CA ARG A 64 -3.61 1.43 24.38
C ARG A 64 -4.72 0.39 24.57
N CYS A 65 -5.98 0.82 24.57
CA CYS A 65 -7.16 -0.01 24.81
C CYS A 65 -7.86 -0.50 23.53
N VAL A 66 -7.26 -0.25 22.36
CA VAL A 66 -7.75 -0.78 21.09
C VAL A 66 -6.90 -1.97 20.65
N ARG A 67 -7.53 -2.90 19.91
CA ARG A 67 -6.87 -4.08 19.35
C ARG A 67 -7.20 -4.20 17.86
N PRO A 68 -6.39 -3.60 16.99
CA PRO A 68 -6.58 -3.76 15.55
C PRO A 68 -6.24 -5.20 15.16
N GLN A 69 -7.12 -5.83 14.38
CA GLN A 69 -6.86 -7.10 13.73
C GLN A 69 -6.32 -6.81 12.33
N ILE A 70 -5.00 -6.77 12.19
CA ILE A 70 -4.33 -6.53 10.92
C ILE A 70 -4.46 -7.77 10.02
N ARG A 71 -4.95 -7.57 8.80
CA ARG A 71 -5.01 -8.60 7.75
C ARG A 71 -4.24 -8.10 6.54
N ALA A 72 -3.28 -8.89 6.07
CA ALA A 72 -2.63 -8.65 4.79
C ALA A 72 -3.60 -9.03 3.66
N VAL A 73 -4.12 -8.03 2.95
CA VAL A 73 -5.06 -8.21 1.84
C VAL A 73 -4.65 -7.27 0.71
N GLU A 74 -4.45 -7.82 -0.49
CA GLU A 74 -4.01 -7.03 -1.65
C GLU A 74 -5.00 -5.89 -1.95
N SER A 75 -4.49 -4.68 -2.14
CA SER A 75 -5.31 -3.47 -2.27
C SER A 75 -6.36 -3.57 -3.38
N HIS A 76 -6.04 -4.21 -4.51
CA HIS A 76 -6.98 -4.42 -5.60
C HIS A 76 -8.17 -5.33 -5.20
N LYS A 77 -7.95 -6.31 -4.31
CA LYS A 77 -9.03 -7.21 -3.84
C LYS A 77 -9.99 -6.46 -2.93
N VAL A 78 -9.47 -5.59 -2.07
CA VAL A 78 -10.30 -4.71 -1.23
C VAL A 78 -11.10 -3.77 -2.12
N ALA A 79 -10.44 -3.05 -3.04
CA ALA A 79 -11.09 -2.13 -3.98
C ALA A 79 -12.24 -2.79 -4.76
N ASN A 80 -12.05 -4.03 -5.27
CA ASN A 80 -13.07 -4.76 -6.02
C ASN A 80 -14.28 -5.19 -5.17
N LYS A 81 -14.14 -5.29 -3.84
CA LYS A 81 -15.19 -5.77 -2.92
C LYS A 81 -15.87 -4.67 -2.13
N VAL A 82 -15.24 -3.49 -2.04
CA VAL A 82 -15.66 -2.39 -1.17
C VAL A 82 -17.02 -1.79 -1.52
N SER A 83 -17.51 -2.04 -2.74
CA SER A 83 -18.88 -1.74 -3.18
C SER A 83 -19.94 -2.41 -2.30
N THR A 84 -19.63 -3.58 -1.74
CA THR A 84 -20.52 -4.35 -0.86
C THR A 84 -20.28 -3.99 0.60
N LYS A 85 -21.31 -4.02 1.45
CA LYS A 85 -21.14 -3.83 2.91
C LYS A 85 -20.26 -4.92 3.52
N ALA A 86 -20.41 -6.17 3.08
CA ALA A 86 -19.63 -7.30 3.58
C ALA A 86 -18.15 -7.26 3.16
N GLY A 87 -17.81 -6.50 2.12
CA GLY A 87 -16.44 -6.33 1.62
C GLY A 87 -15.71 -5.10 2.16
N ARG A 88 -16.31 -4.36 3.11
CA ARG A 88 -15.72 -3.15 3.71
C ARG A 88 -15.08 -3.47 5.06
N PRO A 89 -13.76 -3.28 5.21
CA PRO A 89 -13.12 -3.33 6.53
C PRO A 89 -13.48 -2.09 7.35
N ASP A 90 -13.23 -2.13 8.66
CA ASP A 90 -13.36 -0.94 9.52
C ASP A 90 -12.30 0.12 9.16
N VAL A 91 -11.09 -0.34 8.85
CA VAL A 91 -9.97 0.48 8.37
C VAL A 91 -9.35 -0.19 7.14
N TRP A 92 -9.08 0.61 6.10
CA TRP A 92 -8.34 0.17 4.92
C TRP A 92 -7.05 0.99 4.77
N VAL A 93 -5.91 0.29 4.67
CA VAL A 93 -4.60 0.88 4.40
C VAL A 93 -4.07 0.31 3.08
N PRO A 94 -4.39 0.92 1.93
CA PRO A 94 -3.83 0.49 0.65
C PRO A 94 -2.36 0.88 0.48
N ASP A 95 -1.66 0.24 -0.46
CA ASP A 95 -0.31 0.62 -0.92
C ASP A 95 -0.28 2.02 -1.56
N SER A 96 -1.43 2.48 -2.08
CA SER A 96 -1.60 3.80 -2.68
C SER A 96 -2.99 4.37 -2.45
N THR A 97 -3.06 5.67 -2.13
CA THR A 97 -4.34 6.42 -2.04
C THR A 97 -5.08 6.49 -3.38
N LEU A 98 -4.44 6.13 -4.50
CA LEU A 98 -5.10 6.00 -5.80
C LEU A 98 -6.17 4.90 -5.80
N TRP A 99 -6.05 3.86 -4.96
CA TRP A 99 -7.10 2.86 -4.80
C TRP A 99 -8.38 3.44 -4.21
N LEU A 100 -8.26 4.36 -3.24
CA LEU A 100 -9.41 5.08 -2.66
C LEU A 100 -10.11 5.90 -3.73
N ARG A 101 -9.36 6.64 -4.55
CA ARG A 101 -9.91 7.42 -5.67
C ARG A 101 -10.65 6.56 -6.67
N ARG A 102 -10.07 5.42 -7.07
CA ARG A 102 -10.69 4.48 -8.00
C ARG A 102 -11.99 3.91 -7.43
N ALA A 103 -11.95 3.36 -6.21
CA ALA A 103 -13.12 2.77 -5.58
C ALA A 103 -14.23 3.81 -5.27
N ASN A 104 -13.85 5.04 -4.91
CA ASN A 104 -14.77 6.16 -4.73
C ASN A 104 -15.47 6.52 -6.04
N ALA A 105 -14.74 6.60 -7.16
CA ALA A 105 -15.30 6.90 -8.47
C ALA A 105 -16.34 5.85 -8.91
N GLU A 106 -16.20 4.60 -8.48
CA GLU A 106 -17.13 3.51 -8.80
C GLU A 106 -18.36 3.46 -7.89
N THR A 107 -18.22 3.76 -6.58
CA THR A 107 -19.26 3.41 -5.58
C THR A 107 -19.60 4.51 -4.57
N ALA A 108 -18.77 5.55 -4.46
CA ALA A 108 -18.79 6.54 -3.37
C ALA A 108 -18.79 5.93 -1.94
N ALA A 109 -18.52 4.63 -1.79
CA ALA A 109 -18.62 3.89 -0.53
C ALA A 109 -17.38 4.03 0.37
N VAL A 110 -16.30 4.60 -0.17
CA VAL A 110 -15.05 4.94 0.51
C VAL A 110 -14.73 6.41 0.29
N PRO A 111 -13.93 7.05 1.17
CA PRO A 111 -13.42 8.40 0.94
C PRO A 111 -12.68 8.53 -0.40
N SER A 112 -12.69 9.73 -1.00
CA SER A 112 -11.96 10.02 -2.24
C SER A 112 -10.47 10.27 -2.02
N ASP A 113 -10.02 10.42 -0.77
CA ASP A 113 -8.61 10.49 -0.40
C ASP A 113 -8.34 9.80 0.95
N GLY A 114 -7.09 9.80 1.37
CA GLY A 114 -6.70 9.40 2.72
C GLY A 114 -5.34 10.00 3.08
N THR A 115 -5.02 9.98 4.37
CA THR A 115 -3.70 10.40 4.87
C THR A 115 -2.66 9.33 4.51
N SER A 116 -1.65 9.70 3.74
CA SER A 116 -0.47 8.84 3.52
C SER A 116 0.33 8.76 4.82
N ILE A 117 0.53 7.55 5.31
CA ILE A 117 1.34 7.26 6.52
C ILE A 117 2.72 6.70 6.17
N ALA A 118 2.92 6.30 4.92
CA ALA A 118 4.15 5.76 4.37
C ALA A 118 4.25 6.12 2.89
N SER A 119 5.47 6.14 2.35
CA SER A 119 5.73 6.37 0.94
C SER A 119 6.86 5.47 0.49
N SER A 120 6.73 4.88 -0.70
CA SER A 120 7.76 4.06 -1.31
C SER A 120 7.99 4.52 -2.75
N PRO A 121 9.25 4.76 -3.16
CA PRO A 121 9.59 5.01 -4.56
C PRO A 121 9.19 3.83 -5.45
N ILE A 122 8.85 4.15 -6.70
CA ILE A 122 8.75 3.13 -7.75
C ILE A 122 10.14 2.91 -8.34
N VAL A 123 10.56 1.66 -8.35
CA VAL A 123 11.86 1.19 -8.83
C VAL A 123 11.66 0.18 -9.96
N LEU A 124 12.74 -0.14 -10.67
CA LEU A 124 12.75 -1.23 -11.64
C LEU A 124 13.46 -2.42 -10.99
N ALA A 125 12.67 -3.31 -10.39
CA ALA A 125 13.18 -4.57 -9.85
C ALA A 125 13.85 -5.34 -10.99
N SER A 126 15.09 -5.75 -10.80
CA SER A 126 15.91 -6.37 -11.85
C SER A 126 16.73 -7.52 -11.30
N THR A 127 16.88 -8.58 -12.09
CA THR A 127 17.77 -9.70 -11.76
C THR A 127 19.22 -9.24 -11.61
N GLU A 128 20.00 -9.91 -10.78
CA GLU A 128 21.43 -9.62 -10.58
C GLU A 128 22.19 -9.64 -11.92
N LYS A 129 21.88 -10.59 -12.80
CA LYS A 129 22.47 -10.67 -14.14
C LYS A 129 22.18 -9.41 -14.97
N ALA A 130 20.92 -8.98 -15.05
CA ALA A 130 20.54 -7.80 -15.83
C ALA A 130 21.13 -6.51 -15.25
N ALA A 131 21.16 -6.39 -13.92
CA ALA A 131 21.78 -5.26 -13.24
C ALA A 131 23.31 -5.23 -13.47
N SER A 132 23.98 -6.38 -13.37
CA SER A 132 25.43 -6.52 -13.59
C SER A 132 25.82 -6.20 -15.03
N GLU A 133 25.07 -6.67 -16.03
CA GLU A 133 25.30 -6.32 -17.43
C GLU A 133 25.10 -4.82 -17.70
N ALA A 134 24.25 -4.16 -16.92
CA ALA A 134 24.07 -2.72 -16.95
C ALA A 134 25.13 -1.95 -16.12
N GLY A 135 26.08 -2.63 -15.46
CA GLY A 135 27.21 -2.03 -14.75
C GLY A 135 27.02 -1.81 -13.25
N TRP A 136 26.02 -2.45 -12.65
CA TRP A 136 25.93 -2.54 -11.19
C TRP A 136 26.93 -3.59 -10.65
N PRO A 137 27.57 -3.42 -9.48
CA PRO A 137 27.41 -2.31 -8.54
C PRO A 137 28.35 -1.12 -8.77
N GLU A 138 29.23 -1.16 -9.78
CA GLU A 138 30.21 -0.09 -10.01
C GLU A 138 29.56 1.27 -10.35
N ARG A 139 28.35 1.25 -10.91
CA ARG A 139 27.51 2.42 -11.13
C ARG A 139 26.02 2.10 -10.98
N ASN A 140 25.21 3.15 -10.81
CA ASN A 140 23.76 3.04 -10.83
C ASN A 140 23.25 3.03 -12.28
N PRO A 141 22.69 1.90 -12.77
CA PRO A 141 22.11 1.86 -14.10
C PRO A 141 20.81 2.66 -14.16
N THR A 142 20.56 3.28 -15.31
CA THR A 142 19.29 3.96 -15.61
C THR A 142 18.22 2.94 -15.99
N TRP A 143 16.94 3.32 -15.86
CA TRP A 143 15.82 2.49 -16.33
C TRP A 143 15.94 2.16 -17.83
N SER A 144 16.47 3.08 -18.65
CA SER A 144 16.68 2.84 -20.08
C SER A 144 17.65 1.71 -20.35
N GLU A 145 18.73 1.66 -19.59
CA GLU A 145 19.79 0.65 -19.72
C GLU A 145 19.30 -0.71 -19.28
N LEU A 146 18.53 -0.77 -18.19
CA LEU A 146 17.92 -2.01 -17.70
C LEU A 146 16.85 -2.53 -18.68
N LEU A 147 15.95 -1.66 -19.15
CA LEU A 147 14.88 -2.05 -20.09
C LEU A 147 15.43 -2.41 -21.49
N SER A 148 16.54 -1.80 -21.92
CA SER A 148 17.15 -2.07 -23.23
C SER A 148 18.24 -3.14 -23.19
N GLY A 149 18.51 -3.73 -22.02
CA GLY A 149 19.51 -4.77 -21.83
C GLY A 149 19.14 -6.09 -22.52
N SER A 150 19.92 -7.14 -22.24
CA SER A 150 19.70 -8.47 -22.84
C SER A 150 18.47 -9.20 -22.26
N GLY A 151 17.97 -8.74 -21.11
CA GLY A 151 16.85 -9.32 -20.39
C GLY A 151 15.48 -8.94 -20.93
N ILE A 152 14.48 -9.79 -20.69
CA ILE A 152 13.09 -9.51 -21.04
C ILE A 152 12.50 -8.56 -19.98
N ALA A 153 12.08 -7.36 -20.37
CA ALA A 153 11.31 -6.49 -19.49
C ALA A 153 9.84 -6.90 -19.48
N GLY A 154 9.15 -6.74 -18.35
CA GLY A 154 7.71 -6.93 -18.24
C GLY A 154 7.09 -6.03 -17.18
N THR A 155 5.79 -6.21 -16.95
CA THR A 155 5.04 -5.44 -15.95
C THR A 155 3.87 -6.26 -15.42
N ALA A 156 3.52 -6.05 -14.14
CA ALA A 156 2.24 -6.51 -13.65
C ALA A 156 1.09 -5.82 -14.40
N GLU A 157 -0.03 -6.51 -14.52
CA GLU A 157 -1.28 -6.00 -15.09
C GLU A 157 -1.70 -4.70 -14.36
N PRO A 158 -1.69 -3.53 -15.03
CA PRO A 158 -1.90 -2.25 -14.38
C PRO A 158 -3.28 -2.12 -13.71
N SER A 159 -4.29 -2.86 -14.17
CA SER A 159 -5.60 -2.86 -13.52
C SER A 159 -5.60 -3.49 -12.11
N GLY A 160 -4.57 -4.23 -11.73
CA GLY A 160 -4.41 -4.85 -10.42
C GLY A 160 -3.24 -4.33 -9.57
N ASP A 161 -2.36 -3.52 -10.14
CA ASP A 161 -1.08 -3.15 -9.55
C ASP A 161 -0.79 -1.64 -9.70
N MET A 162 -0.69 -0.93 -8.57
CA MET A 162 -0.44 0.52 -8.60
C MET A 162 1.03 0.87 -8.87
N ALA A 163 1.99 -0.01 -8.59
CA ALA A 163 3.37 0.22 -8.96
C ALA A 163 3.52 0.21 -10.50
N ALA A 164 2.85 -0.72 -11.18
CA ALA A 164 2.76 -0.75 -12.64
C ALA A 164 2.10 0.53 -13.20
N VAL A 165 0.95 0.95 -12.65
CA VAL A 165 0.27 2.20 -13.06
C VAL A 165 1.18 3.42 -12.88
N LEU A 166 1.81 3.55 -11.71
CA LEU A 166 2.69 4.69 -11.40
C LEU A 166 3.95 4.68 -12.26
N ALA A 167 4.50 3.50 -12.59
CA ALA A 167 5.62 3.38 -13.52
C ALA A 167 5.25 3.88 -14.91
N LEU A 168 4.08 3.49 -15.44
CA LEU A 168 3.59 3.95 -16.74
C LEU A 168 3.38 5.46 -16.76
N MET A 169 2.80 6.03 -15.70
CA MET A 169 2.66 7.49 -15.53
C MET A 169 4.02 8.20 -15.37
N GLY A 170 5.01 7.49 -14.82
CA GLY A 170 6.36 7.99 -14.58
C GLY A 170 7.22 8.03 -15.85
N ILE A 171 7.00 7.13 -16.81
CA ILE A 171 7.74 7.08 -18.08
C ILE A 171 7.66 8.41 -18.83
N ASP A 172 6.52 9.09 -18.80
CA ASP A 172 6.34 10.40 -19.44
C ASP A 172 7.21 11.51 -18.84
N LYS A 173 7.61 11.35 -17.57
CA LYS A 173 8.47 12.31 -16.86
C LYS A 173 9.95 12.07 -17.09
N LEU A 174 10.32 10.94 -17.69
CA LEU A 174 11.70 10.64 -18.03
C LEU A 174 12.14 11.55 -19.19
N ALA A 175 13.41 11.99 -19.13
CA ALA A 175 14.06 12.80 -20.14
C ALA A 175 14.43 11.97 -21.39
N TRP A 176 13.45 11.20 -21.88
CA TRP A 176 13.53 10.31 -23.02
C TRP A 176 12.90 10.98 -24.25
N ASN A 177 13.43 10.67 -25.42
CA ASN A 177 12.78 11.02 -26.68
C ASN A 177 11.57 10.10 -26.96
N ASP A 178 10.74 10.47 -27.94
CA ASP A 178 9.51 9.74 -28.24
C ASP A 178 9.74 8.28 -28.65
N THR A 179 10.88 7.98 -29.29
CA THR A 179 11.24 6.60 -29.67
C THR A 179 11.58 5.76 -28.45
N GLU A 180 12.34 6.32 -27.51
CA GLU A 180 12.68 5.66 -26.25
C GLU A 180 11.45 5.37 -25.40
N ARG A 181 10.54 6.35 -25.25
CA ARG A 181 9.25 6.16 -24.55
C ARG A 181 8.40 5.09 -25.20
N THR A 182 8.25 5.14 -26.52
CA THR A 182 7.48 4.15 -27.28
C THR A 182 8.07 2.74 -27.12
N LYS A 183 9.39 2.60 -27.20
CA LYS A 183 10.07 1.32 -27.04
C LYS A 183 9.92 0.78 -25.62
N ALA A 184 10.09 1.62 -24.59
CA ALA A 184 9.89 1.21 -23.20
C ALA A 184 8.46 0.75 -22.94
N MET A 185 7.47 1.49 -23.43
CA MET A 185 6.06 1.12 -23.34
C MET A 185 5.78 -0.21 -24.02
N GLN A 186 6.31 -0.40 -25.24
CA GLN A 186 6.18 -1.67 -25.99
C GLN A 186 6.83 -2.84 -25.26
N LEU A 187 8.01 -2.63 -24.67
CA LEU A 187 8.74 -3.69 -23.94
C LEU A 187 7.96 -4.12 -22.69
N LEU A 188 7.46 -3.17 -21.90
CA LEU A 188 6.67 -3.46 -20.71
C LEU A 188 5.34 -4.14 -21.07
N THR A 189 4.61 -3.61 -22.05
CA THR A 189 3.28 -4.14 -22.45
C THR A 189 3.35 -5.49 -23.17
N LYS A 190 4.49 -5.82 -23.79
CA LYS A 190 4.66 -7.12 -24.46
C LYS A 190 4.65 -8.29 -23.47
N ASN A 191 5.14 -8.09 -22.26
CA ASN A 191 5.24 -9.14 -21.23
C ASN A 191 4.47 -8.72 -19.98
N THR A 192 3.17 -8.49 -20.15
CA THR A 192 2.26 -8.25 -19.03
C THR A 192 1.81 -9.57 -18.41
N PHE A 193 1.92 -9.68 -17.10
CA PHE A 193 1.48 -10.84 -16.32
C PHE A 193 0.34 -10.47 -15.35
N GLY A 194 -0.42 -11.49 -14.92
CA GLY A 194 -1.75 -11.31 -14.37
C GLY A 194 -1.80 -10.55 -13.05
N ALA A 195 -2.88 -9.80 -12.82
CA ALA A 195 -3.13 -9.02 -11.60
C ALA A 195 -3.20 -9.86 -10.30
N LYS A 196 -3.34 -11.18 -10.43
CA LYS A 196 -3.40 -12.12 -9.29
C LYS A 196 -2.06 -12.79 -9.02
N ASP A 197 -1.10 -12.62 -9.93
CA ASP A 197 0.19 -13.25 -9.84
C ASP A 197 1.11 -12.36 -9.03
N ASP A 198 1.86 -12.97 -8.11
CA ASP A 198 2.96 -12.28 -7.45
C ASP A 198 4.02 -11.96 -8.53
N PRO A 199 4.36 -10.67 -8.79
CA PRO A 199 5.28 -10.27 -9.85
C PRO A 199 6.65 -10.94 -9.71
N TYR A 200 7.08 -11.28 -8.49
CA TYR A 200 8.37 -11.93 -8.25
C TYR A 200 8.41 -13.39 -8.71
N ARG A 201 7.25 -14.03 -8.94
CA ARG A 201 7.19 -15.37 -9.53
C ARG A 201 7.62 -15.40 -11.00
N HIS A 202 7.68 -14.24 -11.66
CA HIS A 202 8.14 -14.10 -13.03
C HIS A 202 9.67 -13.92 -13.15
N LEU A 203 10.40 -13.89 -12.03
CA LEU A 203 11.86 -13.98 -12.06
C LEU A 203 12.31 -15.42 -12.44
N PRO A 204 13.56 -15.63 -12.90
CA PRO A 204 14.06 -16.93 -13.36
C PRO A 204 13.82 -18.12 -12.42
N ASP A 205 13.77 -17.88 -11.10
CA ASP A 205 13.55 -18.93 -10.08
C ASP A 205 12.12 -18.93 -9.50
N GLY A 206 11.24 -18.04 -9.96
CA GLY A 206 9.90 -17.83 -9.44
C GLY A 206 8.82 -18.81 -9.96
N GLY A 207 9.12 -19.50 -11.07
CA GLY A 207 8.29 -20.59 -11.61
C GLY A 207 7.00 -20.15 -12.29
N ALA A 208 6.90 -18.91 -12.77
CA ALA A 208 5.78 -18.44 -13.59
C ALA A 208 6.25 -17.80 -14.91
N ASP A 209 5.62 -18.18 -16.03
CA ASP A 209 5.84 -17.56 -17.33
C ASP A 209 4.95 -16.31 -17.51
N PRO A 210 5.39 -15.28 -18.27
CA PRO A 210 6.71 -15.18 -18.90
C PRO A 210 7.80 -14.90 -17.87
N ILE A 211 9.00 -15.48 -18.08
CA ILE A 211 10.18 -15.12 -17.30
C ILE A 211 10.69 -13.74 -17.75
N VAL A 212 10.80 -12.82 -16.80
CA VAL A 212 11.27 -11.45 -17.00
C VAL A 212 12.54 -11.20 -16.18
N ALA A 213 13.39 -10.33 -16.70
CA ALA A 213 14.61 -9.88 -16.06
C ALA A 213 14.43 -8.58 -15.29
N SER A 214 13.44 -7.76 -15.66
CA SER A 214 13.14 -6.49 -15.01
C SER A 214 11.65 -6.15 -15.09
N PHE A 215 11.09 -5.58 -14.01
CA PHE A 215 9.72 -5.07 -13.98
C PHE A 215 9.56 -3.94 -12.94
N PRO A 216 8.59 -3.03 -13.11
CA PRO A 216 8.34 -2.00 -12.12
C PRO A 216 7.77 -2.55 -10.82
N SER A 217 8.26 -2.06 -9.69
CA SER A 217 7.81 -2.46 -8.35
C SER A 217 7.98 -1.30 -7.37
N SER A 218 7.37 -1.36 -6.20
CA SER A 218 7.72 -0.44 -5.10
C SER A 218 9.03 -0.88 -4.45
N GLU A 219 9.85 0.06 -3.97
CA GLU A 219 11.07 -0.24 -3.22
C GLU A 219 10.78 -1.15 -2.02
N GLN A 220 9.65 -0.89 -1.33
CA GLN A 220 9.25 -1.67 -0.16
C GLN A 220 8.93 -3.13 -0.51
N ALA A 221 8.28 -3.37 -1.66
CA ALA A 221 8.03 -4.73 -2.12
C ALA A 221 9.34 -5.45 -2.49
N VAL A 222 10.30 -4.75 -3.09
CA VAL A 222 11.62 -5.33 -3.43
C VAL A 222 12.38 -5.68 -2.16
N PHE A 223 12.36 -4.79 -1.16
CA PHE A 223 12.98 -5.02 0.13
C PHE A 223 12.41 -6.27 0.81
N HIS A 224 11.09 -6.37 0.92
CA HIS A 224 10.45 -7.56 1.50
C HIS A 224 10.72 -8.84 0.74
N HIS A 225 10.74 -8.79 -0.61
CA HIS A 225 11.11 -9.94 -1.41
C HIS A 225 12.54 -10.40 -1.10
N ASN A 226 13.50 -9.48 -1.06
CA ASN A 226 14.90 -9.80 -0.77
C ASN A 226 15.06 -10.37 0.65
N GLU A 227 14.48 -9.73 1.67
CA GLU A 227 14.52 -10.24 3.06
C GLU A 227 13.97 -11.67 3.18
N SER A 228 12.90 -11.99 2.44
CA SER A 228 12.29 -13.32 2.49
C SER A 228 13.11 -14.42 1.81
N ASN A 229 14.08 -14.06 0.95
CA ASN A 229 14.91 -14.99 0.18
C ASN A 229 16.39 -15.00 0.61
N GLU A 230 16.80 -14.14 1.54
CA GLU A 230 18.13 -14.16 2.15
C GLU A 230 18.26 -15.17 3.33
N ALA A 231 17.19 -15.89 3.67
CA ALA A 231 17.12 -16.90 4.73
C ALA A 231 17.33 -18.33 4.21
#